data_AF-A0A7W1HM68-F1
#
_entry.id   AF-A0A7W1HM68-F1
#
_cell.length_a   1.000
_cell.length_b   1.000
_cell.length_c   1.000
_cell.angle_alpha   90.00
_cell.angle_beta   90.00
_cell.angle_gamma   90.00
#
_symmetry.space_group_name_H-M   'P 1'
#
loop_
_entity.id
_entity.type
_entity.pdbx_description
1 polymer ?
#
loop_
_entity_poly.entity_id
_entity_poly.type
_entity_poly.pdbx_seq_one_letter_code
_entity_poly.pdbx_strand_id
1 'polypeptide(L)'
;MPAASLRALLAHAIDYAGLFPPADLALEPALQNQAAYVRSGDRWMLGAFILPVAKFGEARPQLEAFDAEHALEVSALGPKTTKAAEFRRALETAADAIKEFHNGHKGVVSIRQFEMPLPAGPVAKALGVARATLGDLALKVFWEAPAESAAKTIEALSGSNAGFKLRTGGVTADAFPSGEQIARALVTASRHRVPIKFTAGLHHPVLKFHESVGTKMHGFLNVLGAGVLAAEHRWSETQTQEMLAEEEASAFIFDDEMMRWRDW
;
A
#
# COMPACT_ATOMS: atom_id res chain seq x y z
N MET A 1 -9.76 -18.88 -15.97
CA MET A 1 -9.06 -17.60 -15.73
C MET A 1 -10.04 -16.67 -15.03
N PRO A 2 -9.58 -15.77 -14.15
CA PRO A 2 -10.46 -14.77 -13.54
C PRO A 2 -11.10 -13.90 -14.62
N ALA A 3 -12.31 -13.39 -14.36
CA ALA A 3 -13.00 -12.46 -15.24
C ALA A 3 -12.14 -11.22 -15.54
N ALA A 4 -12.28 -10.64 -16.74
CA ALA A 4 -11.41 -9.55 -17.16
C ALA A 4 -11.45 -8.33 -16.23
N SER A 5 -12.63 -7.99 -15.69
CA SER A 5 -12.77 -6.85 -14.75
C SER A 5 -12.09 -7.10 -13.41
N LEU A 6 -12.15 -8.32 -12.86
CA LEU A 6 -11.42 -8.71 -11.65
C LEU A 6 -9.91 -8.64 -11.90
N ARG A 7 -9.48 -9.09 -13.10
CA ARG A 7 -8.09 -9.01 -13.50
C ARG A 7 -7.62 -7.57 -13.59
N ALA A 8 -8.45 -6.67 -14.11
CA ALA A 8 -8.15 -5.24 -14.16
C ALA A 8 -8.06 -4.60 -12.77
N LEU A 9 -8.99 -4.94 -11.85
CA LEU A 9 -9.00 -4.42 -10.48
C LEU A 9 -7.74 -4.81 -9.69
N LEU A 10 -7.32 -6.08 -9.82
CA LEU A 10 -6.27 -6.65 -8.97
C LEU A 10 -4.89 -6.68 -9.63
N ALA A 11 -4.76 -6.32 -10.91
CA ALA A 11 -3.48 -6.29 -11.60
C ALA A 11 -2.45 -5.44 -10.85
N HIS A 12 -1.39 -6.09 -10.35
CA HIS A 12 -0.34 -5.49 -9.53
C HIS A 12 -0.83 -4.72 -8.28
N ALA A 13 -2.02 -5.03 -7.77
CA ALA A 13 -2.62 -4.33 -6.65
C ALA A 13 -2.10 -4.82 -5.28
N ILE A 14 -1.53 -6.03 -5.21
CA ILE A 14 -1.19 -6.68 -3.95
C ILE A 14 0.32 -6.72 -3.75
N ASP A 15 0.83 -5.83 -2.90
CA ASP A 15 2.22 -5.90 -2.45
C ASP A 15 2.41 -7.01 -1.41
N TYR A 16 3.51 -7.76 -1.53
CA TYR A 16 3.81 -8.84 -0.60
C TYR A 16 4.56 -8.30 0.63
N ALA A 17 3.87 -8.33 1.77
CA ALA A 17 4.36 -7.88 3.07
C ALA A 17 4.67 -9.06 4.02
N GLY A 18 5.37 -10.09 3.53
CA GLY A 18 5.58 -11.35 4.27
C GLY A 18 6.33 -11.22 5.60
N LEU A 19 7.11 -10.14 5.78
CA LEU A 19 7.86 -9.83 7.00
C LEU A 19 6.99 -9.29 8.15
N PHE A 20 5.70 -9.07 7.90
CA PHE A 20 4.79 -8.44 8.85
C PHE A 20 3.66 -9.41 9.20
N PRO A 21 3.03 -9.25 10.38
CA PRO A 21 1.85 -10.01 10.73
C PRO A 21 0.76 -9.94 9.64
N PRO A 22 0.01 -11.03 9.42
CA PRO A 22 0.00 -12.27 10.22
C PRO A 22 1.06 -13.30 9.82
N ALA A 23 1.75 -13.13 8.68
CA ALA A 23 2.74 -14.10 8.21
C ALA A 23 4.01 -14.08 9.07
N ASP A 24 4.47 -12.87 9.42
CA ASP A 24 5.59 -12.60 10.34
C ASP A 24 6.85 -13.45 10.05
N LEU A 25 7.15 -13.63 8.76
CA LEU A 25 8.25 -14.47 8.32
C LEU A 25 9.59 -13.79 8.55
N ALA A 26 10.62 -14.60 8.78
CA ALA A 26 12.00 -14.15 8.66
C ALA A 26 12.32 -13.72 7.20
N LEU A 27 13.38 -12.93 7.03
CA LEU A 27 13.72 -12.33 5.73
C LEU A 27 13.96 -13.36 4.63
N GLU A 28 14.73 -14.40 4.93
CA GLU A 28 15.07 -15.44 3.96
C GLU A 28 13.83 -16.20 3.42
N PRO A 29 12.96 -16.81 4.26
CA PRO A 29 11.77 -17.48 3.74
C PRO A 29 10.79 -16.52 3.04
N ALA A 30 10.71 -15.25 3.45
CA ALA A 30 9.91 -14.26 2.75
C ALA A 30 10.46 -13.99 1.33
N LEU A 31 11.78 -13.88 1.15
CA LEU A 31 12.39 -13.70 -0.17
C LEU A 31 12.29 -14.97 -1.04
N GLN A 32 12.38 -16.17 -0.44
CA GLN A 32 12.13 -17.43 -1.14
C GLN A 32 10.69 -17.51 -1.67
N ASN A 33 9.71 -17.14 -0.84
CA ASN A 33 8.32 -17.03 -1.26
C ASN A 33 8.15 -16.02 -2.39
N GLN A 34 8.76 -14.84 -2.26
CA GLN A 34 8.71 -13.83 -3.32
C GLN A 34 9.31 -14.35 -4.63
N ALA A 35 10.44 -15.05 -4.60
CA ALA A 35 11.06 -15.66 -5.77
C ALA A 35 10.16 -16.72 -6.44
N ALA A 36 9.38 -17.47 -5.64
CA ALA A 36 8.37 -18.39 -6.16
C ALA A 36 7.15 -17.65 -6.74
N TYR A 37 6.66 -16.63 -6.05
CA TYR A 37 5.48 -15.85 -6.49
C TYR A 37 5.75 -15.07 -7.77
N VAL A 38 6.98 -14.59 -7.98
CA VAL A 38 7.29 -13.88 -9.23
C VAL A 38 7.19 -14.78 -10.47
N ARG A 39 7.24 -16.11 -10.28
CA ARG A 39 7.17 -17.15 -11.32
C ARG A 39 5.85 -17.91 -11.33
N SER A 40 4.90 -17.57 -10.45
CA SER A 40 3.64 -18.27 -10.34
C SER A 40 2.62 -17.79 -11.37
N GLY A 41 1.59 -18.59 -11.62
CA GLY A 41 0.46 -18.20 -12.48
C GLY A 41 -0.31 -16.98 -11.95
N ASP A 42 -0.20 -16.68 -10.66
CA ASP A 42 -0.85 -15.55 -9.99
C ASP A 42 0.01 -14.28 -9.96
N ARG A 43 1.19 -14.29 -10.58
CA ARG A 43 2.09 -13.12 -10.69
C ARG A 43 1.39 -11.82 -11.10
N TRP A 44 0.34 -11.92 -11.91
CA TRP A 44 -0.40 -10.80 -12.46
C TRP A 44 -1.01 -9.89 -11.38
N MET A 45 -1.36 -10.41 -10.19
CA MET A 45 -1.89 -9.59 -9.08
C MET A 45 -0.79 -9.00 -8.18
N LEU A 46 0.41 -9.60 -8.23
CA LEU A 46 1.54 -9.27 -7.36
C LEU A 46 2.13 -7.90 -7.74
N GLY A 47 2.19 -7.01 -6.76
CA GLY A 47 2.91 -5.75 -6.81
C GLY A 47 4.38 -5.92 -6.47
N ALA A 48 4.84 -5.18 -5.47
CA ALA A 48 6.21 -5.18 -4.97
C ALA A 48 6.34 -5.95 -3.64
N PHE A 49 7.56 -6.34 -3.31
CA PHE A 49 7.93 -6.86 -2.01
C PHE A 49 8.20 -5.69 -1.04
N ILE A 50 7.53 -5.66 0.11
CA ILE A 50 7.75 -4.64 1.13
C ILE A 50 9.03 -4.98 1.91
N LEU A 51 10.10 -4.22 1.68
CA LEU A 51 11.39 -4.44 2.31
C LEU A 51 11.83 -3.21 3.12
N PRO A 52 11.99 -3.33 4.45
CA PRO A 52 12.62 -2.28 5.26
C PRO A 52 13.99 -1.91 4.72
N VAL A 53 14.26 -0.61 4.58
CA VAL A 53 15.56 -0.13 4.09
C VAL A 53 16.73 -0.65 4.95
N ALA A 54 16.50 -0.79 6.27
CA ALA A 54 17.48 -1.36 7.20
C ALA A 54 17.87 -2.81 6.89
N LYS A 55 17.05 -3.54 6.13
CA LYS A 55 17.26 -4.95 5.78
C LYS A 55 17.87 -5.16 4.38
N PHE A 56 18.19 -4.10 3.64
CA PHE A 56 18.79 -4.22 2.30
C PHE A 56 20.10 -5.01 2.31
N GLY A 57 20.97 -4.78 3.30
CA GLY A 57 22.22 -5.52 3.45
C GLY A 57 21.98 -7.02 3.71
N GLU A 58 21.04 -7.35 4.59
CA GLU A 58 20.66 -8.73 4.92
C GLU A 58 20.02 -9.48 3.75
N ALA A 59 19.37 -8.77 2.81
CA ALA A 59 18.70 -9.35 1.64
C ALA A 59 19.65 -9.74 0.50
N ARG A 60 20.91 -9.25 0.52
CA ARG A 60 21.88 -9.46 -0.56
C ARG A 60 22.12 -10.94 -0.89
N PRO A 61 22.33 -11.85 0.08
CA PRO A 61 22.58 -13.27 -0.21
C PRO A 61 21.43 -13.96 -0.94
N GLN A 62 20.19 -13.50 -0.78
CA GLN A 62 19.02 -14.12 -1.39
C GLN A 62 18.73 -13.61 -2.81
N LEU A 63 19.46 -12.60 -3.29
CA LEU A 63 19.23 -12.02 -4.62
C LEU A 63 19.55 -13.00 -5.77
N GLU A 64 20.31 -14.06 -5.51
CA GLU A 64 20.60 -15.13 -6.48
C GLU A 64 19.33 -15.88 -6.93
N ALA A 65 18.24 -15.79 -6.19
CA ALA A 65 16.95 -16.39 -6.56
C ALA A 65 16.17 -15.59 -7.63
N PHE A 66 16.66 -14.40 -8.00
CA PHE A 66 16.02 -13.48 -8.95
C PHE A 66 16.88 -13.29 -10.21
N ASP A 67 16.22 -12.94 -11.31
CA ASP A 67 16.85 -12.72 -12.61
C ASP A 67 16.21 -11.54 -13.35
N ALA A 68 16.65 -11.24 -14.57
CA ALA A 68 16.16 -10.10 -15.34
C ALA A 68 14.69 -10.22 -15.78
N GLU A 69 14.18 -11.43 -15.95
CA GLU A 69 12.77 -11.67 -16.30
C GLU A 69 11.88 -11.67 -15.04
N HIS A 70 12.47 -11.99 -13.89
CA HIS A 70 11.78 -12.16 -12.62
C HIS A 70 12.49 -11.37 -11.52
N ALA A 71 12.67 -10.08 -11.77
CA ALA A 71 13.38 -9.19 -10.85
C ALA A 71 12.60 -9.03 -9.53
N LEU A 72 13.34 -8.80 -8.45
CA LEU A 72 12.79 -8.37 -7.17
C LEU A 72 12.32 -6.91 -7.29
N GLU A 73 11.03 -6.72 -7.52
CA GLU A 73 10.37 -5.42 -7.40
C GLU A 73 10.20 -5.07 -5.91
N VAL A 74 10.78 -3.97 -5.46
CA VAL A 74 10.83 -3.55 -4.06
C VAL A 74 10.01 -2.28 -3.84
N SER A 75 9.19 -2.31 -2.79
CA SER A 75 8.74 -1.11 -2.10
C SER A 75 9.59 -0.91 -0.85
N ALA A 76 10.43 0.12 -0.89
CA ALA A 76 11.35 0.43 0.18
C ALA A 76 10.59 1.04 1.36
N LEU A 77 10.62 0.38 2.51
CA LEU A 77 9.96 0.87 3.72
C LEU A 77 10.97 1.64 4.59
N GLY A 78 10.79 2.96 4.66
CA GLY A 78 11.55 3.85 5.53
C GLY A 78 11.25 3.62 7.02
N PRO A 79 12.12 4.12 7.92
CA PRO A 79 11.94 3.94 9.35
C PRO A 79 10.73 4.73 9.88
N LYS A 80 10.18 4.28 11.02
CA LYS A 80 9.17 5.05 11.75
C LYS A 80 9.86 6.18 12.53
N THR A 81 9.87 7.40 11.97
CA THR A 81 10.33 8.60 12.69
C THR A 81 9.14 9.42 13.18
N THR A 82 8.88 9.39 14.48
CA THR A 82 7.84 10.23 15.10
C THR A 82 8.30 11.67 15.35
N LYS A 83 9.62 11.91 15.40
CA LYS A 83 10.20 13.23 15.66
C LYS A 83 10.57 13.96 14.37
N ALA A 84 10.06 15.17 14.21
CA ALA A 84 10.36 16.03 13.06
C ALA A 84 11.86 16.34 12.90
N ALA A 85 12.62 16.40 14.00
CA ALA A 85 14.06 16.67 13.97
C ALA A 85 14.88 15.53 13.34
N GLU A 86 14.40 14.28 13.46
CA GLU A 86 15.09 13.09 12.95
C GLU A 86 14.67 12.76 11.50
N PHE A 87 13.53 13.29 11.05
CA PHE A 87 12.92 12.98 9.76
C PHE A 87 13.86 13.22 8.57
N ARG A 88 14.50 14.40 8.50
CA ARG A 88 15.42 14.74 7.39
C ARG A 88 16.55 13.70 7.29
N ARG A 89 17.25 13.46 8.38
CA ARG A 89 18.39 12.55 8.41
C ARG A 89 17.97 11.12 8.06
N ALA A 90 16.84 10.67 8.61
CA ALA A 90 16.29 9.35 8.30
C ALA A 90 15.94 9.21 6.81
N LEU A 91 15.40 10.26 6.21
CA LEU A 91 15.05 10.28 4.79
C LEU A 91 16.29 10.31 3.88
N GLU A 92 17.32 11.09 4.24
CA GLU A 92 18.61 11.13 3.54
C GLU A 92 19.30 9.76 3.59
N THR A 93 19.41 9.14 4.77
CA THR A 93 19.93 7.78 4.91
C THR A 93 19.14 6.78 4.07
N ALA A 94 17.80 6.89 4.05
CA ALA A 94 16.98 5.99 3.24
C ALA A 94 17.20 6.19 1.73
N ALA A 95 17.30 7.45 1.28
CA ALA A 95 17.56 7.79 -0.11
C ALA A 95 18.92 7.23 -0.58
N ASP A 96 19.96 7.37 0.23
CA ASP A 96 21.30 6.85 -0.08
C ASP A 96 21.33 5.33 -0.14
N ALA A 97 20.69 4.65 0.83
CA ALA A 97 20.56 3.19 0.82
C ALA A 97 19.78 2.67 -0.40
N ILE A 98 18.72 3.37 -0.82
CA ILE A 98 17.97 3.06 -2.05
C ILE A 98 18.87 3.19 -3.28
N LYS A 99 19.64 4.28 -3.39
CA LYS A 99 20.60 4.48 -4.50
C LYS A 99 21.65 3.38 -4.54
N GLU A 100 22.26 3.07 -3.40
CA GLU A 100 23.29 2.04 -3.30
C GLU A 100 22.73 0.66 -3.68
N PHE A 101 21.61 0.26 -3.08
CA PHE A 101 21.02 -1.06 -3.32
C PHE A 101 20.54 -1.21 -4.76
N HIS A 102 19.87 -0.21 -5.32
CA HIS A 102 19.44 -0.25 -6.71
C HIS A 102 20.63 -0.31 -7.68
N ASN A 103 21.67 0.51 -7.47
CA ASN A 103 22.82 0.55 -8.37
C ASN A 103 23.71 -0.69 -8.27
N GLY A 104 23.85 -1.27 -7.07
CA GLY A 104 24.65 -2.48 -6.84
C GLY A 104 24.02 -3.75 -7.41
N HIS A 105 22.71 -3.74 -7.69
CA HIS A 105 21.96 -4.93 -8.09
C HIS A 105 21.08 -4.70 -9.33
N LYS A 106 21.56 -3.86 -10.26
CA LYS A 106 20.88 -3.60 -11.54
C LYS A 106 20.60 -4.89 -12.29
N GLY A 107 19.40 -4.99 -12.84
CA GLY A 107 18.94 -6.16 -13.59
C GLY A 107 18.27 -7.23 -12.74
N VAL A 108 18.48 -7.27 -11.42
CA VAL A 108 17.79 -8.22 -10.53
C VAL A 108 16.96 -7.55 -9.43
N VAL A 109 17.22 -6.27 -9.13
CA VAL A 109 16.43 -5.46 -8.19
C VAL A 109 15.90 -4.21 -8.88
N SER A 110 14.61 -3.95 -8.72
CA SER A 110 13.93 -2.73 -9.15
C SER A 110 13.27 -2.08 -7.93
N ILE A 111 13.68 -0.86 -7.58
CA ILE A 111 13.08 -0.09 -6.48
C ILE A 111 12.30 1.07 -7.11
N ARG A 112 10.97 0.95 -7.13
CA ARG A 112 10.08 1.96 -7.74
C ARG A 112 9.15 2.64 -6.74
N GLN A 113 9.07 2.11 -5.53
CA GLN A 113 8.22 2.64 -4.48
C GLN A 113 9.01 2.91 -3.22
N PHE A 114 8.65 3.98 -2.53
CA PHE A 114 9.14 4.28 -1.18
C PHE A 114 7.97 4.63 -0.28
N GLU A 115 7.97 4.10 0.93
CA GLU A 115 6.89 4.29 1.90
C GLU A 115 7.48 4.69 3.24
N MET A 116 6.93 5.72 3.87
CA MET A 116 7.39 6.15 5.18
C MET A 116 6.30 6.92 5.94
N PRO A 117 6.19 6.76 7.26
CA PRO A 117 5.33 7.63 8.07
C PRO A 117 5.79 9.09 8.03
N LEU A 118 4.83 10.01 7.97
CA LEU A 118 5.11 11.43 8.19
C LEU A 118 5.43 11.68 9.67
N PRO A 119 6.35 12.62 9.96
CA PRO A 119 6.62 13.01 11.33
C PRO A 119 5.46 13.86 11.87
N ALA A 120 5.37 13.98 13.20
CA ALA A 120 4.46 14.93 13.81
C ALA A 120 4.77 16.38 13.37
N GLY A 121 3.74 17.21 13.25
CA GLY A 121 3.84 18.63 12.90
C GLY A 121 3.28 18.97 11.52
N PRO A 122 3.68 20.12 10.94
CA PRO A 122 3.11 20.59 9.67
C PRO A 122 3.50 19.70 8.48
N VAL A 123 2.51 19.04 7.86
CA VAL A 123 2.69 18.15 6.70
C VAL A 123 3.46 18.84 5.57
N ALA A 124 3.12 20.09 5.23
CA ALA A 124 3.79 20.84 4.17
C ALA A 124 5.31 20.97 4.38
N LYS A 125 5.77 21.09 5.64
CA LYS A 125 7.21 21.16 5.95
C LYS A 125 7.90 19.83 5.66
N ALA A 126 7.29 18.72 6.08
CA ALA A 126 7.81 17.38 5.81
C ALA A 126 7.85 17.09 4.30
N LEU A 127 6.80 17.46 3.55
CA LEU A 127 6.77 17.30 2.10
C LEU A 127 7.82 18.16 1.38
N GLY A 128 8.12 19.35 1.89
CA GLY A 128 9.21 20.19 1.37
C GLY A 128 10.58 19.53 1.53
N VAL A 129 10.85 18.95 2.70
CA VAL A 129 12.07 18.16 2.94
C VAL A 129 12.11 16.95 2.00
N ALA A 130 11.00 16.23 1.88
CA ALA A 130 10.94 15.05 1.04
C ALA A 130 11.19 15.33 -0.44
N ARG A 131 10.63 16.42 -0.98
CA ARG A 131 10.88 16.84 -2.36
C ARG A 131 12.36 17.13 -2.60
N ALA A 132 13.02 17.79 -1.66
CA ALA A 132 14.43 18.13 -1.76
C ALA A 132 15.35 16.89 -1.68
N THR A 133 14.96 15.86 -0.92
CA THR A 133 15.79 14.66 -0.70
C THR A 133 15.53 13.56 -1.74
N LEU A 134 14.26 13.33 -2.11
CA LEU A 134 13.85 12.24 -2.99
C LEU A 134 13.59 12.67 -4.43
N GLY A 135 13.60 13.97 -4.76
CA GLY A 135 13.17 14.48 -6.06
C GLY A 135 13.90 13.89 -7.27
N ASP A 136 15.17 13.51 -7.10
CA ASP A 136 15.99 12.90 -8.15
C ASP A 136 15.82 11.38 -8.24
N LEU A 137 15.17 10.77 -7.24
CA LEU A 137 14.82 9.36 -7.23
C LEU A 137 13.43 9.24 -7.87
N ALA A 138 13.36 8.71 -9.08
CA ALA A 138 12.11 8.48 -9.82
C ALA A 138 11.24 7.41 -9.14
N LEU A 139 10.77 7.70 -7.93
CA LEU A 139 10.03 6.82 -7.03
C LEU A 139 8.58 7.29 -6.92
N LYS A 140 7.66 6.33 -6.86
CA LYS A 140 6.32 6.56 -6.34
C LYS A 140 6.39 6.54 -4.81
N VAL A 141 6.23 7.69 -4.19
CA VAL A 141 6.35 7.83 -2.73
C VAL A 141 4.97 7.79 -2.08
N PHE A 142 4.78 7.00 -1.02
CA PHE A 142 3.57 7.01 -0.22
C PHE A 142 3.85 7.40 1.24
N TRP A 143 3.10 8.38 1.71
CA TRP A 143 3.22 8.91 3.07
C TRP A 143 2.15 8.34 3.99
N GLU A 144 2.57 7.67 5.07
CA GLU A 144 1.66 7.12 6.08
C GLU A 144 1.33 8.18 7.13
N ALA A 145 0.03 8.35 7.43
CA ALA A 145 -0.44 9.14 8.56
C ALA A 145 -1.69 8.48 9.19
N PRO A 146 -2.03 8.79 10.46
CA PRO A 146 -3.23 8.28 11.10
C PRO A 146 -4.51 8.64 10.34
N ALA A 147 -5.52 7.79 10.45
CA ALA A 147 -6.80 7.91 9.72
C ALA A 147 -7.51 9.24 10.01
N GLU A 148 -7.39 9.75 11.24
CA GLU A 148 -7.93 11.04 11.70
C GLU A 148 -7.35 12.21 10.92
N SER A 149 -6.12 12.07 10.43
CA SER A 149 -5.39 13.09 9.67
C SER A 149 -5.39 12.85 8.16
N ALA A 150 -6.03 11.77 7.68
CA ALA A 150 -5.97 11.33 6.30
C ALA A 150 -6.42 12.42 5.32
N ALA A 151 -7.60 13.01 5.51
CA ALA A 151 -8.15 14.00 4.59
C ALA A 151 -7.22 15.22 4.43
N LYS A 152 -6.75 15.77 5.56
CA LYS A 152 -5.80 16.90 5.57
C LYS A 152 -4.47 16.55 4.91
N THR A 153 -3.98 15.34 5.13
CA THR A 153 -2.71 14.87 4.55
C THR A 153 -2.85 14.69 3.03
N ILE A 154 -3.94 14.08 2.58
CA ILE A 154 -4.28 13.93 1.17
C ILE A 154 -4.39 15.30 0.49
N GLU A 155 -5.10 16.25 1.10
CA GLU A 155 -5.20 17.63 0.60
C GLU A 155 -3.82 18.28 0.41
N ALA A 156 -2.92 18.09 1.36
CA ALA A 156 -1.55 18.61 1.28
C ALA A 156 -0.68 17.90 0.22
N LEU A 157 -1.04 16.69 -0.19
CA LEU A 157 -0.38 15.93 -1.26
C LEU A 157 -0.90 16.28 -2.66
N SER A 158 -2.03 16.99 -2.76
CA SER A 158 -2.63 17.39 -4.02
C SER A 158 -1.63 18.15 -4.90
N GLY A 159 -1.56 17.77 -6.18
CA GLY A 159 -0.60 18.33 -7.14
C GLY A 159 0.86 17.89 -6.96
N SER A 160 1.14 16.98 -6.02
CA SER A 160 2.43 16.29 -5.94
C SER A 160 2.41 14.94 -6.66
N ASN A 161 3.58 14.34 -6.90
CA ASN A 161 3.70 12.98 -7.42
C ASN A 161 3.66 11.90 -6.31
N ALA A 162 3.33 12.28 -5.08
CA ALA A 162 3.27 11.38 -3.94
C ALA A 162 1.83 10.93 -3.66
N GLY A 163 1.69 9.72 -3.11
CA GLY A 163 0.44 9.16 -2.65
C GLY A 163 0.31 9.17 -1.12
N PHE A 164 -0.89 8.87 -0.66
CA PHE A 164 -1.21 8.66 0.74
C PHE A 164 -1.22 7.15 1.06
N LYS A 165 -0.73 6.78 2.23
CA LYS A 165 -0.81 5.41 2.74
C LYS A 165 -1.66 5.39 4.01
N LEU A 166 -2.70 4.57 3.99
CA LEU A 166 -3.59 4.35 5.13
C LEU A 166 -3.33 2.96 5.73
N ARG A 167 -3.18 2.91 7.06
CA ARG A 167 -3.24 1.65 7.79
C ARG A 167 -4.70 1.30 8.06
N THR A 168 -5.11 0.06 7.74
CA THR A 168 -6.49 -0.42 7.83
C THR A 168 -6.69 -1.51 8.88
N GLY A 169 -5.67 -1.81 9.68
CA GLY A 169 -5.75 -2.78 10.76
C GLY A 169 -4.43 -3.03 11.49
N GLY A 170 -4.48 -3.99 12.40
CA GLY A 170 -3.36 -4.44 13.22
C GLY A 170 -3.76 -5.66 14.05
N VAL A 171 -3.05 -5.88 15.15
CA VAL A 171 -3.29 -7.03 16.05
C VAL A 171 -4.28 -6.73 17.18
N THR A 172 -4.74 -5.48 17.28
CA THR A 172 -5.73 -5.03 18.28
C THR A 172 -6.91 -4.35 17.58
N ALA A 173 -8.09 -4.37 18.22
CA ALA A 173 -9.31 -3.81 17.66
C ALA A 173 -9.21 -2.31 17.31
N ASP A 174 -8.51 -1.54 18.13
CA ASP A 174 -8.29 -0.09 17.94
C ASP A 174 -7.35 0.26 16.78
N ALA A 175 -6.65 -0.73 16.22
CA ALA A 175 -5.82 -0.53 15.03
C ALA A 175 -6.63 -0.48 13.73
N PHE A 176 -7.93 -0.80 13.77
CA PHE A 176 -8.82 -0.79 12.61
C PHE A 176 -9.58 0.54 12.55
N PRO A 177 -9.32 1.41 11.54
CA PRO A 177 -10.11 2.62 11.37
C PRO A 177 -11.56 2.29 11.03
N SER A 178 -12.48 3.19 11.37
CA SER A 178 -13.90 3.01 11.05
C SER A 178 -14.16 3.08 9.54
N GLY A 179 -15.30 2.53 9.10
CA GLY A 179 -15.77 2.68 7.72
C GLY A 179 -15.89 4.14 7.29
N GLU A 180 -16.31 5.03 8.20
CA GLU A 180 -16.36 6.48 7.96
C GLU A 180 -14.98 7.08 7.70
N GLN A 181 -13.96 6.68 8.47
CA GLN A 181 -12.59 7.16 8.29
C GLN A 181 -12.01 6.72 6.94
N ILE A 182 -12.23 5.46 6.54
CA ILE A 182 -11.79 4.95 5.23
C ILE A 182 -12.56 5.63 4.09
N ALA A 183 -13.89 5.75 4.21
CA ALA A 183 -14.73 6.41 3.21
C ALA A 183 -14.28 7.85 2.95
N ARG A 184 -14.06 8.62 4.02
CA ARG A 184 -13.53 9.99 3.95
C ARG A 184 -12.18 10.04 3.25
N ALA A 185 -11.27 9.11 3.55
CA ALA A 185 -9.96 9.04 2.90
C ALA A 185 -10.09 8.74 1.40
N LEU A 186 -10.92 7.76 1.01
CA LEU A 186 -11.17 7.39 -0.38
C LEU A 186 -11.78 8.54 -1.20
N VAL A 187 -12.84 9.16 -0.69
CA VAL A 187 -13.51 10.30 -1.35
C VAL A 187 -12.57 11.49 -1.45
N THR A 188 -11.79 11.78 -0.40
CA THR A 188 -10.82 12.88 -0.44
C THR A 188 -9.70 12.61 -1.45
N ALA A 189 -9.19 11.38 -1.51
CA ALA A 189 -8.17 10.96 -2.47
C ALA A 189 -8.67 11.05 -3.91
N SER A 190 -9.88 10.57 -4.18
CA SER A 190 -10.56 10.69 -5.48
C SER A 190 -10.68 12.17 -5.90
N ARG A 191 -11.23 13.02 -5.03
CA ARG A 191 -11.42 14.45 -5.29
C ARG A 191 -10.12 15.18 -5.62
N HIS A 192 -9.03 14.86 -4.93
CA HIS A 192 -7.71 15.50 -5.11
C HIS A 192 -6.79 14.76 -6.08
N ARG A 193 -7.25 13.65 -6.68
CA ARG A 193 -6.47 12.78 -7.57
C ARG A 193 -5.15 12.33 -6.96
N VAL A 194 -5.16 12.04 -5.66
CA VAL A 194 -3.99 11.55 -4.92
C VAL A 194 -4.05 10.03 -4.90
N PRO A 195 -3.01 9.30 -5.37
CA PRO A 195 -2.95 7.86 -5.23
C PRO A 195 -3.04 7.45 -3.76
N ILE A 196 -3.83 6.42 -3.45
CA ILE A 196 -3.94 5.87 -2.10
C ILE A 196 -3.46 4.42 -2.08
N LYS A 197 -2.82 4.05 -0.98
CA LYS A 197 -2.35 2.69 -0.69
C LYS A 197 -2.84 2.27 0.69
N PHE A 198 -3.22 1.00 0.83
CA PHE A 198 -3.72 0.45 2.09
C PHE A 198 -2.77 -0.62 2.63
N THR A 199 -2.66 -0.71 3.95
CA THR A 199 -1.78 -1.70 4.60
C THR A 199 -2.35 -2.21 5.90
N ALA A 200 -2.03 -3.47 6.23
CA ALA A 200 -2.50 -4.22 7.40
C ALA A 200 -4.03 -4.39 7.47
N GLY A 201 -4.50 -5.58 7.86
CA GLY A 201 -5.91 -5.84 8.12
C GLY A 201 -6.77 -6.19 6.89
N LEU A 202 -6.27 -6.04 5.66
CA LEU A 202 -6.97 -6.41 4.42
C LEU A 202 -6.65 -7.86 3.99
N HIS A 203 -6.92 -8.83 4.86
CA HIS A 203 -6.60 -10.24 4.62
C HIS A 203 -7.77 -11.04 4.04
N HIS A 204 -8.95 -10.42 3.93
CA HIS A 204 -10.18 -11.07 3.49
C HIS A 204 -10.78 -10.32 2.30
N PRO A 205 -11.50 -11.00 1.40
CA PRO A 205 -12.11 -10.34 0.24
C PRO A 205 -13.20 -9.37 0.65
N VAL A 206 -14.05 -9.76 1.61
CA VAL A 206 -15.19 -8.99 2.12
C VAL A 206 -15.05 -8.67 3.61
N LEU A 207 -15.80 -7.67 4.10
CA LEU A 207 -15.84 -7.31 5.52
C LEU A 207 -16.26 -8.53 6.34
N LYS A 208 -15.52 -8.83 7.42
CA LYS A 208 -15.83 -9.98 8.27
C LYS A 208 -15.38 -9.78 9.71
N PHE A 209 -16.19 -10.21 10.67
CA PHE A 209 -15.78 -10.28 12.07
C PHE A 209 -14.73 -11.37 12.30
N HIS A 210 -13.65 -11.02 13.00
CA HIS A 210 -12.58 -11.95 13.35
C HIS A 210 -12.33 -11.95 14.85
N GLU A 211 -12.54 -13.13 15.47
CA GLU A 211 -12.34 -13.33 16.91
C GLU A 211 -10.91 -13.02 17.36
N SER A 212 -9.91 -13.29 16.52
CA SER A 212 -8.49 -13.09 16.85
C SER A 212 -8.12 -11.64 17.16
N VAL A 213 -8.88 -10.67 16.68
CA VAL A 213 -8.68 -9.23 16.94
C VAL A 213 -9.87 -8.58 17.64
N GLY A 214 -10.98 -9.32 17.82
CA GLY A 214 -12.19 -8.84 18.49
C GLY A 214 -12.95 -7.75 17.73
N THR A 215 -12.80 -7.65 16.40
CA THR A 215 -13.49 -6.65 15.57
C THR A 215 -13.68 -7.12 14.13
N LYS A 216 -14.39 -6.33 13.31
CA LYS A 216 -14.49 -6.56 11.86
C LYS A 216 -13.23 -6.10 11.14
N MET A 217 -12.69 -6.97 10.29
CA MET A 217 -11.62 -6.64 9.35
C MET A 217 -12.22 -6.23 8.02
N HIS A 218 -11.76 -5.11 7.47
CA HIS A 218 -12.18 -4.62 6.15
C HIS A 218 -11.79 -5.60 5.04
N GLY A 219 -12.67 -5.75 4.04
CA GLY A 219 -12.38 -6.55 2.86
C GLY A 219 -11.59 -5.77 1.80
N PHE A 220 -10.61 -6.40 1.14
CA PHE A 220 -9.86 -5.73 0.07
C PHE A 220 -10.74 -5.42 -1.15
N LEU A 221 -11.77 -6.24 -1.44
CA LEU A 221 -12.72 -5.93 -2.53
C LEU A 221 -13.60 -4.74 -2.16
N ASN A 222 -14.03 -4.63 -0.90
CA ASN A 222 -14.75 -3.45 -0.42
C ASN A 222 -13.93 -2.19 -0.63
N VAL A 223 -12.68 -2.18 -0.16
CA VAL A 223 -11.84 -0.98 -0.16
C VAL A 223 -11.44 -0.59 -1.59
N LEU A 224 -10.95 -1.54 -2.40
CA LEU A 224 -10.53 -1.26 -3.77
C LEU A 224 -11.74 -0.89 -4.64
N GLY A 225 -12.83 -1.64 -4.55
CA GLY A 225 -14.03 -1.38 -5.33
C GLY A 225 -14.69 -0.05 -4.96
N ALA A 226 -14.76 0.28 -3.67
CA ALA A 226 -15.30 1.56 -3.22
C ALA A 226 -14.42 2.73 -3.70
N GLY A 227 -13.10 2.54 -3.76
CA GLY A 227 -12.17 3.52 -4.34
C GLY A 227 -12.39 3.74 -5.83
N VAL A 228 -12.60 2.68 -6.61
CA VAL A 228 -12.90 2.77 -8.04
C VAL A 228 -14.23 3.49 -8.27
N LEU A 229 -15.30 3.08 -7.58
CA LEU A 229 -16.62 3.67 -7.77
C LEU A 229 -16.69 5.12 -7.24
N ALA A 230 -15.94 5.45 -6.17
CA ALA A 230 -15.77 6.84 -5.75
C ALA A 230 -14.99 7.71 -6.75
N ALA A 231 -14.06 7.13 -7.51
CA ALA A 231 -13.34 7.83 -8.56
C ALA A 231 -14.21 8.06 -9.81
N GLU A 232 -14.87 7.00 -10.29
CA GLU A 232 -15.64 7.03 -11.54
C GLU A 232 -17.01 7.70 -11.39
N HIS A 233 -17.74 7.41 -10.32
CA HIS A 233 -19.11 7.90 -10.10
C HIS A 233 -19.19 9.06 -9.11
N ARG A 234 -18.06 9.55 -8.60
CA ARG A 234 -17.99 10.63 -7.60
C ARG A 234 -18.86 10.34 -6.38
N TRP A 235 -18.83 9.10 -5.89
CA TRP A 235 -19.59 8.72 -4.71
C TRP A 235 -19.32 9.62 -3.51
N SER A 236 -20.38 9.83 -2.73
CA SER A 236 -20.33 10.46 -1.42
C SER A 236 -19.62 9.57 -0.38
N GLU A 237 -19.25 10.16 0.77
CA GLU A 237 -18.74 9.39 1.91
C GLU A 237 -19.75 8.32 2.35
N THR A 238 -21.05 8.64 2.33
CA THR A 238 -22.14 7.71 2.68
C THR A 238 -22.19 6.49 1.74
N GLN A 239 -22.24 6.71 0.42
CA GLN A 239 -22.25 5.59 -0.55
C GLN A 239 -20.98 4.74 -0.45
N THR A 240 -19.83 5.39 -0.27
CA THR A 240 -18.55 4.70 -0.10
C THR A 240 -18.57 3.84 1.17
N GLN A 241 -19.12 4.36 2.26
CA GLN A 241 -19.28 3.63 3.53
C GLN A 241 -20.24 2.44 3.40
N GLU A 242 -21.30 2.54 2.61
CA GLU A 242 -22.23 1.42 2.37
C GLU A 242 -21.52 0.23 1.71
N MET A 243 -20.67 0.48 0.71
CA MET A 243 -19.87 -0.59 0.10
C MET A 243 -18.80 -1.12 1.05
N LEU A 244 -18.18 -0.26 1.86
CA LEU A 244 -17.23 -0.69 2.91
C LEU A 244 -17.89 -1.60 3.96
N ALA A 245 -19.20 -1.46 4.17
CA ALA A 245 -19.98 -2.27 5.10
C ALA A 245 -20.46 -3.62 4.52
N GLU A 246 -20.18 -3.92 3.24
CA GLU A 246 -20.66 -5.14 2.59
C GLU A 246 -19.97 -6.41 3.12
N GLU A 247 -20.78 -7.36 3.57
CA GLU A 247 -20.34 -8.66 4.11
C GLU A 247 -20.63 -9.81 3.14
N GLU A 248 -21.53 -9.61 2.17
CA GLU A 248 -21.94 -10.64 1.22
C GLU A 248 -21.06 -10.63 -0.03
N ALA A 249 -20.28 -11.69 -0.22
CA ALA A 249 -19.40 -11.83 -1.39
C ALA A 249 -20.18 -11.83 -2.72
N SER A 250 -21.43 -12.31 -2.72
CA SER A 250 -22.31 -12.31 -3.91
C SER A 250 -22.73 -10.91 -4.36
N ALA A 251 -22.54 -9.87 -3.54
CA ALA A 251 -22.79 -8.49 -3.92
C ALA A 251 -21.72 -7.93 -4.88
N PHE A 252 -20.55 -8.55 -4.96
CA PHE A 252 -19.46 -8.17 -5.86
C PHE A 252 -19.51 -9.05 -7.11
N ILE A 253 -19.78 -8.43 -8.25
CA ILE A 253 -19.96 -9.12 -9.53
C ILE A 253 -18.83 -8.71 -10.46
N PHE A 254 -18.18 -9.70 -11.05
CA PHE A 254 -17.11 -9.51 -12.03
C PHE A 254 -17.40 -10.35 -13.26
N ASP A 255 -17.49 -9.70 -14.41
CA ASP A 255 -17.53 -10.36 -15.72
C ASP A 255 -16.42 -9.80 -16.64
N ASP A 256 -16.47 -10.15 -17.91
CA ASP A 256 -15.44 -9.73 -18.87
C ASP A 256 -15.59 -8.27 -19.35
N GLU A 257 -16.68 -7.59 -18.98
CA GLU A 257 -16.97 -6.21 -19.39
C GLU A 257 -16.87 -5.22 -18.21
N MET A 258 -17.34 -5.59 -17.02
CA MET A 258 -17.44 -4.68 -15.89
C MET A 258 -17.26 -5.34 -14.52
N MET A 259 -16.86 -4.50 -13.56
CA MET A 259 -16.99 -4.78 -12.13
C MET A 259 -18.24 -4.06 -11.65
N ARG A 260 -19.04 -4.73 -10.82
CA ARG A 260 -20.22 -4.15 -10.18
C ARG A 260 -20.28 -4.44 -8.70
N TRP A 261 -20.91 -3.54 -7.96
CA TRP A 261 -21.37 -3.80 -6.61
C TRP A 261 -22.88 -3.56 -6.55
N ARG A 262 -23.65 -4.64 -6.34
CA ARG A 262 -25.11 -4.63 -6.46
C ARG A 262 -25.54 -4.05 -7.82
N ASP A 263 -26.23 -2.91 -7.81
CA ASP A 263 -26.74 -2.24 -9.00
C ASP A 263 -25.83 -1.10 -9.51
N TRP A 264 -24.65 -0.92 -8.92
CA TRP A 264 -23.64 0.05 -9.33
C TRP A 264 -22.52 -0.57 -10.16
#